data_AF-A0A370H928-F1
#
_entry.id   AF-A0A370H928-F1
#
_cell.length_a   1.000
_cell.length_b   1.000
_cell.length_c   1.000
_cell.angle_alpha   90.00
_cell.angle_beta   90.00
_cell.angle_gamma   90.00
#
_symmetry.space_group_name_H-M   'P 1'
#
loop_
_entity.id
_entity.type
_entity.pdbx_description
1 polymer ?
#
loop_
_entity_poly.entity_id
_entity_poly.type
_entity_poly.pdbx_seq_one_letter_code
_entity_poly.pdbx_strand_id
1 'polypeptide(L)'
;MTTQHSMFHDPALVPVRERAKIHLLVAVARILAKLKPARLRSVLTLLRTAAAPASFGDTSLAYEQVTAVSYACVGPRSCLLRSIAITLLCRSRGQWPTWRVGVRRLPPVAAHSWVEAEGRPVGESFTGGYYSALMSVPPD
;
A
#
# COMPACT_ATOMS: atom_id res chain seq x y z
N MET A 1 7.70 15.67 -18.07
CA MET A 1 6.63 16.10 -17.14
C MET A 1 6.88 15.44 -15.79
N THR A 2 7.43 16.21 -14.84
CA THR A 2 7.59 15.82 -13.44
C THR A 2 6.20 15.81 -12.80
N THR A 3 5.66 14.61 -12.59
CA THR A 3 4.35 14.43 -11.95
C THR A 3 4.46 14.89 -10.50
N GLN A 4 3.85 16.03 -10.18
CA GLN A 4 3.72 16.55 -8.83
C GLN A 4 2.78 15.61 -8.05
N HIS A 5 3.34 14.63 -7.34
CA HIS A 5 2.64 14.03 -6.21
C HIS A 5 2.43 15.17 -5.21
N SER A 6 1.18 15.64 -5.03
CA SER A 6 0.87 16.49 -3.88
C SER A 6 1.29 15.71 -2.63
N MET A 7 2.40 16.14 -2.03
CA MET A 7 2.98 15.53 -0.84
C MET A 7 2.08 15.90 0.34
N PHE A 8 0.96 15.21 0.50
CA PHE A 8 0.08 15.36 1.65
C PHE A 8 0.73 14.68 2.85
N HIS A 9 1.59 15.41 3.55
CA HIS A 9 2.14 15.05 4.85
C HIS A 9 1.61 16.03 5.90
N ASP A 10 0.45 15.72 6.46
CA ASP A 10 -0.13 16.46 7.58
C ASP A 10 -0.57 15.47 8.67
N PRO A 11 0.31 15.12 9.61
CA PRO A 11 -0.03 14.18 10.67
C PRO A 11 -1.10 14.73 11.61
N ALA A 12 -1.35 16.05 11.65
CA ALA A 12 -2.31 16.66 12.56
C ALA A 12 -3.75 16.15 12.32
N LEU A 13 -4.05 15.75 11.08
CA LEU A 13 -5.35 15.23 10.65
C LEU A 13 -5.68 13.82 11.20
N VAL A 14 -4.70 13.11 11.78
CA VAL A 14 -4.86 11.73 12.27
C VAL A 14 -4.84 11.71 13.81
N PRO A 15 -5.71 10.97 14.51
CA PRO A 15 -5.65 10.84 15.97
C PRO A 15 -4.32 10.23 16.47
N VAL A 16 -3.79 10.69 17.61
CA VAL A 16 -2.44 10.31 18.12
C VAL A 16 -2.24 8.79 18.24
N ARG A 17 -3.23 8.07 18.76
CA ARG A 17 -3.19 6.60 18.86
C ARG A 17 -3.04 5.94 17.49
N GLU A 18 -3.75 6.46 16.49
CA GLU A 18 -3.68 5.94 15.12
C GLU A 18 -2.34 6.31 14.47
N ARG A 19 -1.74 7.48 14.79
CA ARG A 19 -0.37 7.82 14.34
C ARG A 19 0.65 6.81 14.87
N ALA A 20 0.61 6.50 16.17
CA ALA A 20 1.54 5.54 16.78
C ALA A 20 1.41 4.15 16.13
N LYS A 21 0.17 3.71 15.89
CA LYS A 21 -0.12 2.49 15.16
C LYS A 21 0.44 2.53 13.73
N ILE A 22 0.24 3.61 13.00
CA ILE A 22 0.78 3.77 11.64
C ILE A 22 2.31 3.72 11.64
N HIS A 23 2.99 4.41 12.56
CA HIS A 23 4.44 4.33 12.67
C HIS A 23 4.94 2.90 12.93
N LEU A 24 4.28 2.17 13.83
CA LEU A 24 4.59 0.77 14.08
C LEU A 24 4.41 -0.08 12.80
N LEU A 25 3.29 0.08 12.11
CA LEU A 25 3.02 -0.66 10.87
C LEU A 25 3.98 -0.31 9.75
N VAL A 26 4.42 0.96 9.65
CA VAL A 26 5.48 1.38 8.72
C VAL A 26 6.82 0.77 9.09
N ALA A 27 7.14 0.65 10.38
CA ALA A 27 8.36 -0.03 10.82
C ALA A 27 8.34 -1.53 10.45
N VAL A 28 7.21 -2.21 10.69
CA VAL A 28 7.01 -3.60 10.26
C VAL A 28 7.10 -3.72 8.74
N ALA A 29 6.44 -2.84 7.99
CA ALA A 29 6.48 -2.81 6.53
C ALA A 29 7.93 -2.64 6.00
N ARG A 30 8.76 -1.85 6.68
CA ARG A 30 10.18 -1.69 6.33
C ARG A 30 10.99 -2.96 6.55
N ILE A 31 10.67 -3.76 7.55
CA ILE A 31 11.30 -5.07 7.76
C ILE A 31 10.82 -6.04 6.67
N LEU A 32 9.52 -6.10 6.41
CA LEU A 32 8.94 -6.96 5.37
C LEU A 32 9.45 -6.63 3.97
N ALA A 33 9.64 -5.35 3.64
CA ALA A 33 10.17 -4.90 2.36
C ALA A 33 11.62 -5.36 2.07
N LYS A 34 12.36 -5.82 3.09
CA LYS A 34 13.71 -6.40 2.93
C LYS A 34 13.69 -7.90 2.64
N LEU A 35 12.54 -8.55 2.74
CA LEU A 35 12.42 -9.97 2.47
C LEU A 35 12.53 -10.26 0.97
N LYS A 36 13.02 -11.46 0.63
CA LYS A 36 12.92 -11.97 -0.73
C LYS A 36 11.45 -12.02 -1.18
N PRO A 37 11.12 -11.75 -2.46
CA PRO A 37 9.74 -11.68 -2.94
C PRO A 37 8.87 -12.89 -2.54
N ALA A 38 9.42 -14.11 -2.64
CA ALA A 38 8.71 -15.32 -2.24
C ALA A 38 8.35 -15.33 -0.74
N ARG A 39 9.27 -14.92 0.15
CA ARG A 39 9.01 -14.84 1.59
C ARG A 39 8.02 -13.75 1.93
N LEU A 40 8.13 -12.58 1.29
CA LEU A 40 7.17 -11.50 1.44
C LEU A 40 5.76 -11.97 1.07
N ARG A 41 5.62 -12.65 -0.08
CA ARG A 41 4.35 -13.25 -0.51
C ARG A 41 3.81 -14.22 0.54
N SER A 42 4.61 -15.18 1.00
CA SER A 42 4.17 -16.15 2.00
C SER A 42 3.68 -15.47 3.29
N VAL A 43 4.43 -14.48 3.80
CA VAL A 43 4.01 -13.73 4.99
C VAL A 43 2.70 -12.99 4.76
N LEU A 44 2.54 -12.28 3.64
CA LEU A 44 1.30 -11.58 3.32
C LEU A 44 0.12 -12.54 3.12
N THR A 45 0.35 -13.72 2.50
CA THR A 45 -0.66 -14.77 2.36
C THR A 45 -1.09 -15.37 3.70
N LEU A 46 -0.19 -15.46 4.68
CA LEU A 46 -0.57 -15.89 6.03
C LEU A 46 -1.39 -14.79 6.74
N LEU A 47 -0.95 -13.54 6.62
CA LEU A 47 -1.59 -12.40 7.25
C LEU A 47 -2.99 -12.10 6.70
N ARG A 48 -3.28 -12.41 5.43
CA ARG A 48 -4.62 -12.13 4.85
C ARG A 48 -5.76 -12.92 5.46
N THR A 49 -5.46 -14.02 6.14
CA THR A 49 -6.47 -14.94 6.63
C THR A 49 -7.44 -14.29 7.61
N ALA A 50 -8.72 -14.69 7.51
CA ALA A 50 -9.82 -14.19 8.33
C ALA A 50 -10.02 -12.65 8.28
N ALA A 51 -9.82 -12.04 7.12
CA ALA A 51 -10.10 -10.62 6.88
C ALA A 51 -11.12 -10.47 5.74
N ALA A 52 -12.10 -9.58 5.91
CA ALA A 52 -13.07 -9.27 4.87
C ALA A 52 -12.41 -8.51 3.71
N PRO A 53 -12.92 -8.57 2.46
CA PRO A 53 -12.46 -7.70 1.39
C PRO A 53 -12.56 -6.22 1.78
N ALA A 54 -11.48 -5.46 1.59
CA ALA A 54 -11.47 -4.03 1.86
C ALA A 54 -12.25 -3.25 0.79
N SER A 55 -13.03 -2.25 1.21
CA SER A 55 -13.68 -1.31 0.30
C SER A 55 -12.67 -0.32 -0.30
N PHE A 56 -13.05 0.31 -1.42
CA PHE A 56 -12.22 1.38 -2.00
C PHE A 56 -12.07 2.56 -1.05
N GLY A 57 -13.15 2.93 -0.34
CA GLY A 57 -13.16 4.02 0.64
C GLY A 57 -12.21 3.78 1.80
N ASP A 58 -12.29 2.60 2.43
CA ASP A 58 -11.44 2.26 3.58
C ASP A 58 -9.96 2.18 3.20
N THR A 59 -9.68 1.64 2.01
CA THR A 59 -8.31 1.53 1.49
C THR A 59 -7.75 2.91 1.12
N SER A 60 -8.58 3.81 0.59
CA SER A 60 -8.20 5.19 0.28
C SER A 60 -7.91 5.98 1.55
N LEU A 61 -8.76 5.83 2.58
CA LEU A 61 -8.51 6.42 3.89
C LEU A 61 -7.20 5.90 4.50
N ALA A 62 -6.93 4.60 4.39
CA ALA A 62 -5.67 4.01 4.85
C ALA A 62 -4.46 4.57 4.08
N TYR A 63 -4.58 4.75 2.76
CA TYR A 63 -3.57 5.42 1.94
C TYR A 63 -3.27 6.83 2.45
N GLU A 64 -4.30 7.66 2.59
CA GLU A 64 -4.18 9.05 3.03
C GLU A 64 -3.52 9.16 4.41
N GLN A 65 -3.95 8.35 5.37
CA GLN A 65 -3.40 8.35 6.72
C GLN A 65 -1.94 7.91 6.75
N VAL A 66 -1.57 6.88 5.98
CA VAL A 66 -0.18 6.43 5.89
C VAL A 66 0.71 7.51 5.27
N THR A 67 0.26 8.18 4.21
CA THR A 67 1.03 9.27 3.58
C THR A 67 1.09 10.53 4.45
N ALA A 68 0.02 10.82 5.19
CA ALA A 68 -0.06 11.95 6.10
C ALA A 68 0.91 11.81 7.29
N VAL A 69 1.06 10.59 7.83
CA VAL A 69 1.85 10.33 9.05
C VAL A 69 3.31 9.97 8.76
N SER A 70 3.62 9.41 7.59
CA SER A 70 4.96 8.89 7.29
C SER A 70 5.51 9.46 5.98
N TYR A 71 6.43 10.41 6.11
CA TYR A 71 7.18 10.95 4.97
C TYR A 71 7.91 9.86 4.15
N ALA A 72 8.36 8.79 4.81
CA ALA A 72 8.99 7.64 4.13
C ALA A 72 8.05 6.93 3.13
N CYS A 73 6.74 7.10 3.27
CA CYS A 73 5.73 6.54 2.38
C CYS A 73 5.35 7.49 1.23
N VAL A 74 5.81 8.75 1.21
CA VAL A 74 5.40 9.74 0.19
C VAL A 74 6.31 9.73 -1.06
N GLY A 75 7.57 9.31 -0.92
CA GLY A 75 8.58 9.42 -1.98
C GLY A 75 8.34 8.55 -3.22
N PRO A 76 8.93 8.88 -4.39
CA PRO A 76 8.70 8.17 -5.65
C PRO A 76 9.21 6.71 -5.66
N ARG A 77 10.09 6.34 -4.72
CA ARG A 77 10.61 4.97 -4.54
C ARG A 77 10.04 4.29 -3.29
N SER A 78 8.98 4.84 -2.70
CA SER A 78 8.35 4.30 -1.49
C SER A 78 7.30 3.23 -1.77
N CYS A 79 6.97 2.96 -3.04
CA CYS A 79 5.78 2.19 -3.43
C CYS A 79 5.67 0.84 -2.69
N LEU A 80 6.78 0.12 -2.51
CA LEU A 80 6.79 -1.15 -1.77
C LEU A 80 6.48 -0.96 -0.29
N LEU A 81 7.18 -0.03 0.35
CA LEU A 81 6.95 0.30 1.75
C LEU A 81 5.51 0.78 1.98
N ARG A 82 5.04 1.71 1.14
CA ARG A 82 3.71 2.30 1.22
C ARG A 82 2.61 1.25 1.03
N SER A 83 2.69 0.45 -0.03
CA SER A 83 1.67 -0.57 -0.30
C SER A 83 1.58 -1.62 0.83
N ILE A 84 2.71 -2.07 1.38
CA ILE A 84 2.70 -2.98 2.54
C ILE A 84 2.10 -2.29 3.77
N ALA A 85 2.50 -1.05 4.06
CA ALA A 85 1.97 -0.32 5.22
C ALA A 85 0.45 -0.12 5.14
N ILE A 86 -0.09 0.19 3.95
CA ILE A 86 -1.53 0.31 3.71
C ILE A 86 -2.22 -1.04 3.92
N THR A 87 -1.69 -2.13 3.33
CA THR A 87 -2.22 -3.49 3.53
C THR A 87 -2.29 -3.85 5.01
N LEU A 88 -1.22 -3.59 5.78
CA LEU A 88 -1.19 -3.87 7.22
C LEU A 88 -2.18 -3.01 8.01
N LEU A 89 -2.36 -1.74 7.61
CA LEU A 89 -3.35 -0.86 8.25
C LEU A 89 -4.78 -1.35 8.00
N CYS A 90 -5.12 -1.71 6.77
CA CYS A 90 -6.40 -2.37 6.48
C CYS A 90 -6.55 -3.67 7.28
N ARG A 91 -5.49 -4.51 7.35
CA ARG A 91 -5.52 -5.78 8.09
C ARG A 91 -5.83 -5.59 9.57
N SER A 92 -5.29 -4.53 10.15
CA SER A 92 -5.54 -4.16 11.54
C SER A 92 -6.97 -3.68 11.81
N ARG A 93 -7.76 -3.43 10.75
CA ARG A 93 -9.19 -3.10 10.77
C ARG A 93 -10.07 -4.30 10.39
N GLY A 94 -9.48 -5.49 10.26
CA GLY A 94 -10.21 -6.70 9.85
C GLY A 94 -10.50 -6.78 8.35
N GLN A 95 -9.87 -5.93 7.54
CA GLN A 95 -10.07 -5.88 6.10
C GLN A 95 -8.78 -6.20 5.34
N TRP A 96 -8.89 -6.70 4.12
CA TRP A 96 -7.73 -6.98 3.27
C TRP A 96 -7.95 -6.37 1.88
N PRO A 97 -7.07 -5.46 1.42
CA PRO A 97 -7.06 -5.05 0.02
C PRO A 97 -6.30 -6.09 -0.80
N THR A 98 -6.53 -6.14 -2.11
CA THR A 98 -5.66 -6.92 -2.99
C THR A 98 -4.30 -6.23 -3.09
N TRP A 99 -3.28 -6.82 -2.47
CA TRP A 99 -1.92 -6.30 -2.60
C TRP A 99 -1.27 -6.81 -3.90
N ARG A 100 -0.57 -5.93 -4.63
CA ARG A 100 -0.02 -6.20 -5.96
C ARG A 100 1.43 -5.73 -6.07
N VAL A 101 2.25 -6.53 -6.76
CA VAL A 101 3.59 -6.15 -7.26
C VAL A 101 3.64 -6.46 -8.74
N GLY A 102 4.26 -5.57 -9.51
CA GLY A 102 4.33 -5.70 -10.94
C GLY A 102 5.19 -4.62 -11.58
N VAL A 103 4.80 -4.23 -12.79
CA VAL A 103 5.49 -3.20 -13.56
C VAL A 103 4.54 -2.12 -14.04
N ARG A 104 5.05 -0.90 -14.12
CA ARG A 104 4.46 0.19 -14.88
C ARG A 104 4.83 0.01 -16.36
N ARG A 105 3.84 -0.20 -17.22
CA ARG A 105 4.08 -0.60 -18.63
C ARG A 105 4.44 0.56 -19.54
N LEU A 106 4.01 1.78 -19.23
CA LEU A 106 4.36 2.95 -20.03
C LEU A 106 5.69 3.57 -19.57
N PRO A 107 6.47 4.16 -20.49
CA PRO A 107 7.75 4.77 -20.15
C PRO A 107 7.65 5.87 -19.07
N PRO A 108 8.59 5.93 -18.11
CA PRO A 108 9.64 4.94 -17.90
C PRO A 108 9.10 3.66 -17.24
N VAL A 109 9.40 2.52 -17.87
CA VAL A 109 9.06 1.19 -17.33
C VAL A 109 9.83 0.98 -16.04
N ALA A 110 9.10 0.64 -14.98
CA ALA A 110 9.69 0.46 -13.66
C ALA A 110 8.90 -0.57 -12.86
N ALA A 111 9.59 -1.29 -11.98
CA ALA A 111 8.93 -2.09 -10.96
C ALA A 111 8.05 -1.19 -10.09
N HIS A 112 6.86 -1.68 -9.76
CA HIS A 112 5.87 -0.96 -8.96
C HIS A 112 5.11 -1.91 -8.04
N SER A 113 4.54 -1.36 -6.99
CA SER A 113 3.68 -2.09 -6.08
C SER A 113 2.58 -1.17 -5.55
N TRP A 114 1.37 -1.69 -5.49
CA TRP A 114 0.17 -0.93 -5.14
C TRP A 114 -0.83 -1.83 -4.42
N VAL A 115 -1.92 -1.24 -3.96
CA VAL A 115 -3.08 -1.96 -3.44
C VAL A 115 -4.29 -1.68 -4.32
N GLU A 116 -5.14 -2.68 -4.46
CA GLU A 116 -6.42 -2.58 -5.15
C GLU A 116 -7.56 -2.93 -4.21
N ALA A 117 -8.66 -2.20 -4.34
CA ALA A 117 -9.92 -2.50 -3.69
C ALA A 117 -11.04 -2.29 -4.72
N GLU A 118 -12.04 -3.17 -4.72
CA GLU A 118 -13.13 -3.14 -5.71
C GLU A 118 -12.61 -3.10 -7.17
N GLY A 119 -11.51 -3.79 -7.45
CA GLY A 119 -10.89 -3.84 -8.79
C GLY A 119 -10.18 -2.56 -9.22
N ARG A 120 -10.01 -1.59 -8.33
CA ARG A 120 -9.42 -0.27 -8.64
C ARG A 120 -8.12 -0.05 -7.87
N PRO A 121 -7.05 0.45 -8.50
CA PRO A 121 -5.84 0.83 -7.79
C PRO A 121 -6.10 2.07 -6.92
N VAL A 122 -5.57 2.07 -5.71
CA VAL A 122 -5.77 3.15 -4.72
C VAL A 122 -4.53 4.04 -4.64
N GLY A 123 -4.73 5.36 -4.69
CA GLY A 123 -3.63 6.33 -4.59
C GLY A 123 -2.74 6.39 -5.83
N GLU A 124 -3.17 5.81 -6.94
CA GLU A 124 -2.44 5.74 -8.21
C GLU A 124 -3.15 6.59 -9.25
N SER A 125 -2.41 7.46 -9.94
CA SER A 125 -2.98 8.41 -10.91
C SER A 125 -3.40 7.77 -12.24
N PHE A 126 -3.01 6.52 -12.48
CA PHE A 126 -3.24 5.85 -13.76
C PHE A 126 -4.09 4.60 -13.57
N THR A 127 -5.11 4.46 -14.41
CA THR A 127 -6.00 3.30 -14.48
C THR A 127 -5.90 2.61 -15.84
N GLY A 128 -6.41 1.39 -15.98
CA GLY A 128 -6.62 0.74 -17.28
C GLY A 128 -5.32 0.35 -18.01
N GLY A 129 -4.80 -0.84 -17.73
CA GLY A 129 -3.66 -1.40 -18.46
C GLY A 129 -2.31 -0.69 -18.26
N TYR A 130 -2.25 0.35 -17.44
CA TYR A 130 -0.99 1.02 -17.09
C TYR A 130 -0.08 0.16 -16.21
N TYR A 131 -0.68 -0.66 -15.34
CA TYR A 131 0.01 -1.59 -14.46
C TYR A 131 -0.19 -3.03 -14.94
N SER A 132 0.87 -3.84 -14.86
CA SER A 132 0.81 -5.28 -15.11
C SER A 132 1.31 -6.01 -13.88
N ALA A 133 0.41 -6.74 -13.21
CA ALA A 133 0.74 -7.49 -11.99
C ALA A 133 1.56 -8.74 -12.32
N LEU A 134 2.63 -8.96 -11.57
CA LEU A 134 3.44 -10.17 -11.60
C LEU A 134 3.17 -11.06 -10.37
N MET A 135 2.76 -10.44 -9.27
CA MET A 135 2.47 -11.10 -8.01
C MET A 135 1.30 -10.37 -7.33
N SER A 136 0.39 -11.14 -6.74
CA SER A 136 -0.76 -10.64 -6.01
C SER A 136 -1.03 -11.47 -4.76
N VAL A 137 -1.64 -10.81 -3.77
CA VAL A 137 -2.21 -11.43 -2.57
C VAL A 137 -3.61 -10.84 -2.38
N PRO A 138 -4.66 -11.44 -3.01
CA PRO A 138 -6.04 -10.99 -2.86
C PRO A 138 -6.62 -11.39 -1.49
N PRO A 139 -7.80 -10.89 -1.09
CA PRO A 139 -8.58 -11.42 0.04
C PRO A 139 -8.83 -12.93 -0.07
N ASP A 140 -9.05 -13.60 1.06
CA ASP A 140 -9.50 -15.01 1.10
C ASP A 140 -10.93 -15.16 0.55
#